data_AF-A0A7L1NWP4-F1
#
_entry.id   AF-A0A7L1NWP4-F1
#
_cell.length_a   1.000
_cell.length_b   1.000
_cell.length_c   1.000
_cell.angle_alpha   90.00
_cell.angle_beta   90.00
_cell.angle_gamma   90.00
#
_symmetry.space_group_name_H-M   'P 1'
#
loop_
_entity.id
_entity.type
_entity.pdbx_description
1 polymer ?
#
loop_
_entity_poly.entity_id
_entity_poly.type
_entity_poly.pdbx_seq_one_letter_code
_entity_poly.pdbx_strand_id
1 'polypeptide(L)'
;MQAALVGYSSSEEEEEKEAGGGCQDSRAQGCSWPSGGRPRLPPPTGLPEEPEETGSYDSARHGGRIRAFPHERGSWATHIYLPCRAQEEFLELLELLVSRACTYVPSVAAMQEFHLSLSQCVVLRYHWIGPFVRSLQQRLAAFHRFFCVAEQVKVYTNENKTRTFIGLEVSTGHFQLLELVSEVDRALEEFDLPTFYKDPSFHISLAWCVGDLSGRLEGQCLQELQDIVDRFEDSALLLRIQWDEIRCKSGNKYFSFPL
;
A
#
# COMPACT_ATOMS: atom_id res chain seq x y z
N MET A 1 -24.50 17.52 6.12
CA MET A 1 -24.85 17.00 4.78
C MET A 1 -24.31 15.59 4.67
N GLN A 2 -25.20 14.59 4.60
CA GLN A 2 -24.85 13.17 4.47
C GLN A 2 -24.51 12.86 3.01
N ALA A 3 -23.36 12.24 2.76
CA ALA A 3 -23.03 11.66 1.46
C ALA A 3 -23.02 10.13 1.58
N ALA A 4 -23.82 9.52 0.73
CA ALA A 4 -24.26 8.14 0.76
C ALA A 4 -23.20 7.15 0.26
N LEU A 5 -23.12 5.99 0.91
CA LEU A 5 -22.54 4.77 0.35
C LEU A 5 -23.36 4.36 -0.88
N VAL A 6 -22.70 4.15 -2.01
CA VAL A 6 -23.31 3.48 -3.16
C VAL A 6 -22.73 2.07 -3.22
N GLY A 7 -23.52 1.10 -2.77
CA GLY A 7 -23.31 -0.32 -3.05
C GLY A 7 -24.06 -0.69 -4.32
N TYR A 8 -23.38 -1.32 -5.28
CA TYR A 8 -24.05 -1.94 -6.42
C TYR A 8 -24.06 -3.45 -6.23
N SER A 9 -25.27 -3.97 -6.04
CA SER A 9 -25.67 -5.35 -6.21
C SER A 9 -26.28 -5.45 -7.60
N SER A 10 -25.83 -6.40 -8.43
CA SER A 10 -26.51 -6.74 -9.69
C SER A 10 -26.95 -8.19 -9.62
N SER A 11 -28.23 -8.37 -9.34
CA SER A 11 -29.00 -9.57 -9.67
C SER A 11 -29.28 -9.58 -11.17
N GLU A 12 -29.28 -10.74 -11.80
CA GLU A 12 -30.15 -11.03 -12.94
C GLU A 12 -30.37 -12.54 -13.06
N GLU A 13 -31.65 -12.88 -13.23
CA GLU A 13 -32.26 -14.21 -13.28
C GLU A 13 -32.37 -14.73 -14.73
N GLU A 14 -33.03 -15.89 -14.86
CA GLU A 14 -33.58 -16.59 -16.05
C GLU A 14 -32.78 -17.83 -16.49
N GLU A 15 -33.25 -19.05 -16.19
CA GLU A 15 -34.41 -19.84 -16.67
C GLU A 15 -34.09 -20.76 -17.86
N GLU A 16 -34.68 -21.96 -17.76
CA GLU A 16 -34.37 -23.23 -18.40
C GLU A 16 -34.59 -23.25 -19.92
N LYS A 17 -33.86 -24.15 -20.62
CA LYS A 17 -34.47 -25.14 -21.55
C LYS A 17 -33.64 -26.42 -21.66
N GLU A 18 -34.28 -27.54 -21.35
CA GLU A 18 -33.85 -28.90 -21.72
C GLU A 18 -33.96 -29.14 -23.24
N ALA A 19 -33.05 -29.95 -23.77
CA ALA A 19 -33.32 -30.83 -24.92
C ALA A 19 -32.40 -32.06 -24.84
N GLY A 20 -33.01 -33.25 -24.78
CA GLY A 20 -32.34 -34.52 -24.52
C GLY A 20 -31.95 -35.36 -25.74
N GLY A 21 -31.57 -36.61 -25.44
CA GLY A 21 -31.25 -37.72 -26.35
C GLY A 21 -29.75 -37.98 -26.45
N GLY A 22 -29.19 -39.17 -26.23
CA GLY A 22 -29.71 -40.51 -26.10
C GLY A 22 -28.80 -41.50 -26.85
N CYS A 23 -28.44 -42.60 -26.17
CA CYS A 23 -28.02 -43.92 -26.69
C CYS A 23 -26.53 -44.29 -26.94
N GLN A 24 -26.12 -45.28 -26.12
CA GLN A 24 -25.59 -46.63 -26.45
C GLN A 24 -24.16 -46.74 -27.01
N ASP A 25 -23.19 -47.28 -26.25
CA ASP A 25 -22.97 -48.69 -25.84
C ASP A 25 -22.32 -49.53 -26.95
N SER A 26 -21.03 -49.88 -26.81
CA SER A 26 -20.52 -51.20 -27.19
C SER A 26 -19.08 -51.47 -26.70
N ARG A 27 -18.94 -52.68 -26.16
CA ARG A 27 -17.79 -53.39 -25.57
C ARG A 27 -16.63 -53.65 -26.54
N ALA A 28 -15.39 -53.75 -26.03
CA ALA A 28 -14.66 -55.03 -25.84
C ALA A 28 -13.12 -54.86 -25.69
N GLN A 29 -12.56 -55.53 -24.66
CA GLN A 29 -11.28 -56.31 -24.57
C GLN A 29 -9.97 -55.69 -25.14
N GLY A 30 -8.79 -55.69 -24.51
CA GLY A 30 -8.26 -56.27 -23.27
C GLY A 30 -6.71 -56.17 -23.27
N CYS A 31 -6.12 -56.25 -22.07
CA CYS A 31 -4.71 -56.57 -21.72
C CYS A 31 -3.57 -55.55 -21.95
N SER A 32 -3.07 -54.96 -20.85
CA SER A 32 -1.65 -55.04 -20.42
C SER A 32 -1.47 -54.42 -19.03
N TRP A 33 -0.77 -55.13 -18.13
CA TRP A 33 -0.26 -54.56 -16.87
C TRP A 33 1.04 -53.82 -17.18
N PRO A 34 1.35 -52.67 -16.53
CA PRO A 34 2.29 -52.78 -15.42
C PRO A 34 2.21 -51.68 -14.33
N SER A 35 2.88 -51.97 -13.21
CA SER A 35 3.54 -51.01 -12.31
C SER A 35 2.67 -50.18 -11.36
N GLY A 36 2.75 -50.55 -10.07
CA GLY A 36 2.19 -49.80 -8.96
C GLY A 36 2.77 -48.39 -8.85
N GLY A 37 1.92 -47.39 -9.06
CA GLY A 37 2.07 -46.03 -8.58
C GLY A 37 0.83 -45.69 -7.77
N ARG A 38 0.99 -45.19 -6.54
CA ARG A 38 -0.13 -44.65 -5.76
C ARG A 38 -0.84 -43.57 -6.60
N PRO A 39 -2.18 -43.54 -6.68
CA PRO A 39 -2.87 -42.47 -7.40
C PRO A 39 -2.55 -41.14 -6.74
N ARG A 40 -2.06 -40.18 -7.53
CA ARG A 40 -2.14 -38.76 -7.12
C ARG A 40 -3.61 -38.44 -6.94
N LEU A 41 -3.94 -37.85 -5.80
CA LEU A 41 -5.30 -37.39 -5.53
C LEU A 41 -5.69 -36.41 -6.64
N PRO A 42 -6.91 -36.54 -7.22
CA PRO A 42 -7.39 -35.60 -8.20
C PRO A 42 -7.44 -34.19 -7.59
N PRO A 43 -7.17 -33.14 -8.37
CA PRO A 43 -7.37 -31.77 -7.88
C PRO A 43 -8.84 -31.61 -7.46
N PRO A 44 -9.12 -30.93 -6.35
CA PRO A 44 -10.49 -30.73 -5.90
C PRO A 44 -11.24 -29.90 -6.94
N THR A 45 -12.22 -30.54 -7.59
CA THR A 45 -13.16 -29.89 -8.50
C THR A 45 -14.13 -29.05 -7.66
N GLY A 46 -14.21 -27.74 -7.94
CA GLY A 46 -15.25 -26.87 -7.37
C GLY A 46 -14.78 -25.72 -6.49
N LEU A 47 -13.69 -25.02 -6.84
CA LEU A 47 -13.54 -23.63 -6.42
C LEU A 47 -14.32 -22.76 -7.41
N PRO A 48 -15.16 -21.81 -6.96
CA PRO A 48 -15.77 -20.83 -7.86
C PRO A 48 -14.65 -20.13 -8.65
N GLU A 49 -14.72 -20.23 -9.98
CA GLU A 49 -13.91 -19.40 -10.86
C GLU A 49 -14.43 -17.97 -10.72
N GLU A 50 -13.78 -17.18 -9.86
CA GLU A 50 -13.92 -15.73 -9.91
C GLU A 50 -13.43 -15.23 -11.28
N PRO A 51 -14.12 -14.26 -11.90
CA PRO A 51 -13.92 -13.89 -13.29
C PRO A 51 -12.47 -13.50 -13.56
N GLU A 52 -11.93 -14.00 -14.68
CA GLU A 52 -10.59 -13.68 -15.15
C GLU A 52 -10.47 -12.17 -15.45
N GLU A 53 -9.82 -11.41 -14.57
CA GLU A 53 -9.30 -10.09 -14.94
C GLU A 53 -8.02 -10.26 -15.77
N THR A 54 -8.17 -10.70 -17.03
CA THR A 54 -7.15 -10.58 -18.08
C THR A 54 -7.09 -9.13 -18.59
N GLY A 55 -6.90 -8.18 -17.67
CA GLY A 55 -6.79 -6.76 -17.97
C GLY A 55 -5.33 -6.32 -18.05
N SER A 56 -4.88 -5.91 -19.24
CA SER A 56 -3.62 -5.16 -19.41
C SER A 56 -3.53 -4.01 -18.40
N TYR A 57 -2.41 -3.90 -17.68
CA TYR A 57 -2.21 -2.90 -16.63
C TYR A 57 -2.14 -1.48 -17.24
N ASP A 58 -3.27 -0.78 -17.27
CA ASP A 58 -3.31 0.60 -17.72
C ASP A 58 -2.80 1.56 -16.64
N SER A 59 -1.54 1.97 -16.79
CA SER A 59 -0.90 2.92 -15.87
C SER A 59 -1.64 4.26 -15.80
N ALA A 60 -2.38 4.67 -16.84
CA ALA A 60 -3.10 5.94 -16.86
C ALA A 60 -4.20 6.01 -15.78
N ARG A 61 -4.84 4.87 -15.47
CA ARG A 61 -5.84 4.74 -14.40
C ARG A 61 -5.28 4.96 -12.99
N HIS A 62 -3.96 4.99 -12.86
CA HIS A 62 -3.25 5.21 -11.60
C HIS A 62 -2.31 6.41 -11.65
N GLY A 63 -2.60 7.43 -12.48
CA GLY A 63 -1.73 8.60 -12.61
C GLY A 63 -0.35 8.24 -13.18
N GLY A 64 -0.31 7.26 -14.08
CA GLY A 64 0.93 6.71 -14.63
C GLY A 64 1.71 5.79 -13.68
N ARG A 65 1.19 5.46 -12.47
CA ARG A 65 1.92 4.63 -11.48
C ARG A 65 2.25 3.28 -12.12
N ILE A 66 3.52 2.88 -12.01
CA ILE A 66 4.01 1.57 -12.44
C ILE A 66 4.07 0.68 -11.20
N ARG A 67 3.47 -0.51 -11.25
CA ARG A 67 3.60 -1.48 -10.16
C ARG A 67 5.02 -2.03 -10.13
N ALA A 68 5.58 -2.17 -8.94
CA ALA A 68 6.89 -2.83 -8.76
C ALA A 68 6.84 -4.31 -9.14
N PHE A 69 5.68 -4.96 -8.96
CA PHE A 69 5.46 -6.38 -9.27
C PHE A 69 4.14 -6.58 -10.05
N PRO A 70 4.10 -7.53 -11.01
CA PRO A 70 2.86 -7.91 -11.67
C PRO A 70 1.88 -8.55 -10.66
N HIS A 71 0.57 -8.42 -10.91
CA HIS A 71 -0.41 -9.10 -10.06
C HIS A 71 -0.43 -10.59 -10.39
N GLU A 72 -0.17 -11.42 -9.39
CA GLU A 72 -0.35 -12.86 -9.46
C GLU A 72 -1.49 -13.27 -8.52
N ARG A 73 -2.34 -14.20 -8.95
CA ARG A 73 -3.48 -14.66 -8.15
C ARG A 73 -2.98 -15.22 -6.82
N GLY A 74 -3.45 -14.63 -5.72
CA GLY A 74 -3.04 -15.02 -4.37
C GLY A 74 -1.82 -14.28 -3.82
N SER A 75 -1.18 -13.38 -4.58
CA SER A 75 -0.09 -12.50 -4.16
C SER A 75 -0.58 -11.08 -3.91
N TRP A 76 -0.48 -10.61 -2.67
CA TRP A 76 -1.10 -9.38 -2.19
C TRP A 76 -0.04 -8.38 -1.71
N ALA A 77 0.00 -7.21 -2.36
CA ALA A 77 0.84 -6.10 -1.93
C ALA A 77 0.44 -5.67 -0.51
N THR A 78 1.38 -5.74 0.42
CA THR A 78 1.19 -5.52 1.85
C THR A 78 2.12 -4.40 2.31
N HIS A 79 1.57 -3.44 3.06
CA HIS A 79 2.29 -2.24 3.52
C HIS A 79 1.80 -1.82 4.89
N ILE A 80 2.73 -1.53 5.80
CA ILE A 80 2.49 -1.11 7.18
C ILE A 80 2.91 0.36 7.33
N TYR A 81 2.04 1.17 7.92
CA TYR A 81 2.25 2.61 8.03
C TYR A 81 1.44 3.22 9.18
N LEU A 82 1.85 4.42 9.61
CA LEU A 82 1.09 5.29 10.49
C LEU A 82 0.24 6.24 9.63
N PRO A 83 -1.11 6.20 9.70
CA PRO A 83 -1.97 7.10 8.95
C PRO A 83 -1.90 8.51 9.54
N CYS A 84 -1.65 9.52 8.70
CA CYS A 84 -1.65 10.92 9.09
C CYS A 84 -2.98 11.57 8.68
N ARG A 85 -3.73 12.09 9.65
CA ARG A 85 -4.97 12.83 9.37
C ARG A 85 -4.61 14.27 9.00
N ALA A 86 -4.96 14.69 7.80
CA ALA A 86 -4.83 16.08 7.40
C ALA A 86 -5.97 16.92 8.00
N GLN A 87 -5.60 17.95 8.74
CA GLN A 87 -6.51 19.02 9.16
C GLN A 87 -6.59 20.10 8.08
N GLU A 88 -7.52 21.04 8.19
CA GLU A 88 -7.74 22.08 7.18
C GLU A 88 -6.48 22.93 6.98
N GLU A 89 -5.83 23.31 8.07
CA GLU A 89 -4.59 24.08 8.10
C GLU A 89 -3.43 23.33 7.42
N PHE A 90 -3.42 21.99 7.52
CA PHE A 90 -2.41 21.15 6.86
C PHE A 90 -2.62 21.15 5.35
N LEU A 91 -3.87 21.16 4.90
CA LEU A 91 -4.22 21.21 3.49
C LEU A 91 -3.89 22.60 2.90
N GLU A 92 -4.10 23.67 3.65
CA GLU A 92 -3.69 25.02 3.24
C GLU A 92 -2.16 25.12 3.06
N LEU A 93 -1.39 24.59 4.03
CA LEU A 93 0.06 24.50 3.89
C LEU A 93 0.45 23.68 2.65
N LEU A 94 -0.20 22.53 2.43
CA LEU A 94 0.04 21.69 1.26
C LEU A 94 -0.22 22.43 -0.05
N GLU A 95 -1.30 23.19 -0.15
CA GLU A 95 -1.63 23.98 -1.34
C GLU A 95 -0.55 25.02 -1.64
N LEU A 96 -0.04 25.72 -0.61
CA LEU A 96 1.06 26.67 -0.76
C LEU A 96 2.34 25.98 -1.25
N LEU A 97 2.70 24.85 -0.66
CA LEU A 97 3.88 24.07 -1.03
C LEU A 97 3.78 23.55 -2.47
N VAL A 98 2.64 22.99 -2.85
CA VAL A 98 2.39 22.47 -4.20
C VAL A 98 2.39 23.60 -5.21
N SER A 99 1.73 24.72 -4.92
CA SER A 99 1.71 25.90 -5.79
C SER A 99 3.14 26.41 -6.05
N ARG A 100 3.98 26.47 -5.01
CA ARG A 100 5.39 26.85 -5.17
C ARG A 100 6.20 25.82 -5.94
N ALA A 101 6.08 24.54 -5.61
CA ALA A 101 6.77 23.47 -6.34
C ALA A 101 6.41 23.45 -7.83
N CYS A 102 5.14 23.75 -8.17
CA CYS A 102 4.66 23.83 -9.55
C CYS A 102 5.33 24.94 -10.38
N THR A 103 5.88 25.99 -9.76
CA THR A 103 6.66 27.00 -10.51
C THR A 103 7.99 26.44 -11.01
N TYR A 104 8.51 25.39 -10.36
CA TYR A 104 9.72 24.68 -10.76
C TYR A 104 9.42 23.44 -11.58
N VAL A 105 8.39 22.68 -11.22
CA VAL A 105 7.97 21.44 -11.88
C VAL A 105 6.44 21.43 -12.01
N PRO A 106 5.87 21.85 -13.16
CA PRO A 106 4.42 21.98 -13.32
C PRO A 106 3.61 20.68 -13.20
N SER A 107 4.27 19.52 -13.23
CA SER A 107 3.65 18.20 -13.10
C SER A 107 3.57 17.69 -11.66
N VAL A 108 3.99 18.47 -10.67
CA VAL A 108 3.83 18.12 -9.26
C VAL A 108 2.35 18.07 -8.90
N ALA A 109 1.93 16.98 -8.26
CA ALA A 109 0.58 16.76 -7.79
C ALA A 109 0.57 16.48 -6.29
N ALA A 110 -0.43 17.02 -5.59
CA ALA A 110 -0.65 16.75 -4.17
C ALA A 110 -0.98 15.27 -3.92
N MET A 111 -0.53 14.75 -2.79
CA MET A 111 -0.99 13.46 -2.26
C MET A 111 -2.43 13.61 -1.74
N GLN A 112 -3.22 12.54 -1.88
CA GLN A 112 -4.60 12.49 -1.37
C GLN A 112 -4.71 11.79 -0.02
N GLU A 113 -3.74 10.92 0.29
CA GLU A 113 -3.65 10.20 1.56
C GLU A 113 -2.24 10.36 2.12
N PHE A 114 -2.15 10.72 3.39
CA PHE A 114 -0.89 10.98 4.09
C PHE A 114 -0.59 9.86 5.08
N HIS A 115 0.66 9.44 5.12
CA HIS A 115 1.12 8.41 6.03
C HIS A 115 2.63 8.47 6.20
N LEU A 116 3.12 7.82 7.26
CA LEU A 116 4.52 7.55 7.50
C LEU A 116 4.74 6.03 7.40
N SER A 117 5.62 5.59 6.51
CA SER A 117 5.86 4.17 6.25
C SER A 117 6.68 3.50 7.36
N LEU A 118 6.23 2.32 7.82
CA LEU A 118 6.95 1.45 8.76
C LEU A 118 7.46 0.16 8.10
N SER A 119 7.04 -0.12 6.87
CA SER A 119 7.57 -1.22 6.07
C SER A 119 7.79 -0.79 4.62
N GLN A 120 8.57 -1.57 3.88
CA GLN A 120 8.51 -1.56 2.43
C GLN A 120 7.17 -2.13 1.94
N CYS A 121 6.85 -1.95 0.66
CA CYS A 121 5.73 -2.65 0.04
C CYS A 121 6.16 -4.08 -0.29
N VAL A 122 5.69 -5.05 0.46
CA VAL A 122 6.06 -6.47 0.34
C VAL A 122 4.94 -7.27 -0.29
N VAL A 123 5.24 -8.45 -0.82
CA VAL A 123 4.23 -9.34 -1.41
C VAL A 123 3.95 -10.48 -0.45
N LEU A 124 2.72 -10.58 0.04
CA LEU A 124 2.28 -11.62 0.97
C LEU A 124 1.24 -12.51 0.31
N ARG A 125 1.30 -13.83 0.54
CA ARG A 125 0.28 -14.74 0.02
C ARG A 125 -1.01 -14.62 0.82
N TYR A 126 -2.16 -14.76 0.16
CA TYR A 126 -3.47 -14.59 0.77
C TYR A 126 -3.65 -15.36 2.09
N HIS A 127 -3.25 -16.64 2.14
CA HIS A 127 -3.36 -17.48 3.33
C HIS A 127 -2.49 -17.02 4.51
N TRP A 128 -1.42 -16.26 4.25
CA TRP A 128 -0.54 -15.72 5.28
C TRP A 128 -1.02 -14.38 5.86
N ILE A 129 -1.95 -13.68 5.21
CA ILE A 129 -2.45 -12.37 5.69
C ILE A 129 -2.99 -12.48 7.12
N GLY A 130 -3.85 -13.47 7.40
CA GLY A 130 -4.44 -13.65 8.73
C GLY A 130 -3.40 -13.93 9.82
N PRO A 131 -2.51 -14.93 9.66
CA PRO A 131 -1.39 -15.17 10.57
C PRO A 131 -0.48 -13.94 10.76
N PHE A 132 -0.13 -13.25 9.68
CA PHE A 132 0.74 -12.08 9.72
C PHE A 132 0.13 -10.92 10.53
N VAL A 133 -1.15 -10.61 10.28
CA VAL A 133 -1.88 -9.59 11.04
C VAL A 133 -1.94 -9.93 12.53
N ARG A 134 -2.10 -11.21 12.90
CA ARG A 134 -2.07 -11.63 14.31
C ARG A 134 -0.69 -11.46 14.94
N SER A 135 0.39 -11.77 14.22
CA SER A 135 1.77 -11.53 14.69
C SER A 135 2.01 -10.04 14.93
N LEU A 136 1.65 -9.18 13.95
CA LEU A 136 1.69 -7.73 14.11
C LEU A 136 0.89 -7.27 15.34
N GLN A 137 -0.35 -7.75 15.50
CA GLN A 137 -1.20 -7.37 16.63
C GLN A 137 -0.55 -7.67 17.98
N GLN A 138 0.07 -8.84 18.13
CA GLN A 138 0.73 -9.25 19.38
C GLN A 138 1.95 -8.39 19.68
N ARG A 139 2.75 -8.08 18.66
CA ARG A 139 3.99 -7.30 18.79
C ARG A 139 3.72 -5.82 19.06
N LEU A 140 2.71 -5.27 18.40
CA LEU A 140 2.36 -3.85 18.49
C LEU A 140 1.53 -3.51 19.73
N ALA A 141 0.95 -4.50 20.42
CA ALA A 141 0.06 -4.27 21.58
C ALA A 141 0.72 -3.58 22.77
N ALA A 142 2.05 -3.60 22.87
CA ALA A 142 2.80 -2.96 23.95
C ALA A 142 3.13 -1.48 23.70
N PHE A 143 2.92 -0.99 22.47
CA PHE A 143 3.22 0.40 22.13
C PHE A 143 2.10 1.32 22.58
N HIS A 144 2.51 2.52 22.99
CA HIS A 144 1.62 3.59 23.39
C HIS A 144 1.62 4.71 22.37
N ARG A 145 0.53 5.48 22.32
CA ARG A 145 0.45 6.75 21.57
C ARG A 145 1.65 7.64 21.91
N PHE A 146 2.24 8.20 20.88
CA PHE A 146 3.36 9.13 20.97
C PHE A 146 3.20 10.21 19.91
N PHE A 147 4.03 11.25 19.98
CA PHE A 147 4.04 12.30 18.98
C PHE A 147 5.38 12.32 18.22
N CYS A 148 5.30 12.74 16.96
CA CYS A 148 6.45 13.12 16.16
C CYS A 148 6.34 14.60 15.79
N VAL A 149 7.48 15.20 15.43
CA VAL A 149 7.52 16.49 14.74
C VAL A 149 8.11 16.25 13.36
N ALA A 150 7.39 16.66 12.31
CA ALA A 150 7.80 16.50 10.92
C ALA A 150 7.84 17.87 10.23
N GLU A 151 8.99 18.54 10.26
CA GLU A 151 9.13 19.95 9.87
C GLU A 151 10.17 20.20 8.78
N GLN A 152 10.98 19.20 8.45
CA GLN A 152 12.07 19.35 7.49
C GLN A 152 11.59 18.92 6.10
N VAL A 153 11.49 19.85 5.16
CA VAL A 153 11.16 19.54 3.77
C VAL A 153 12.33 18.81 3.11
N LYS A 154 12.04 17.70 2.44
CA LYS A 154 13.03 16.90 1.74
C LYS A 154 12.47 16.32 0.46
N VAL A 155 13.35 16.14 -0.52
CA VAL A 155 13.04 15.52 -1.80
C VAL A 155 13.47 14.06 -1.76
N TYR A 156 12.57 13.17 -2.16
CA TYR A 156 12.82 11.74 -2.21
C TYR A 156 12.59 11.22 -3.62
N THR A 157 13.30 10.17 -4.00
CA THR A 157 12.98 9.38 -5.19
C THR A 157 12.71 7.95 -4.78
N ASN A 158 11.79 7.28 -5.47
CA ASN A 158 11.74 5.83 -5.32
C ASN A 158 13.00 5.17 -5.88
N GLU A 159 13.24 3.92 -5.49
CA GLU A 159 14.47 3.19 -5.80
C GLU A 159 14.80 3.14 -7.30
N ASN A 160 13.78 2.95 -8.14
CA ASN A 160 13.93 2.89 -9.60
C ASN A 160 13.87 4.27 -10.28
N LYS A 161 13.84 5.37 -9.52
CA LYS A 161 13.84 6.75 -10.03
C LYS A 161 12.72 7.07 -11.02
N THR A 162 11.60 6.36 -10.91
CA THR A 162 10.40 6.61 -11.72
C THR A 162 9.45 7.61 -11.08
N ARG A 163 9.69 8.00 -9.83
CA ARG A 163 8.90 8.97 -9.08
C ARG A 163 9.78 9.80 -8.17
N THR A 164 9.44 11.08 -8.09
CA THR A 164 10.00 12.04 -7.13
C THR A 164 8.88 12.49 -6.20
N PHE A 165 9.20 12.63 -4.92
CA PHE A 165 8.29 13.04 -3.85
C PHE A 165 8.86 14.25 -3.11
N ILE A 166 7.98 15.14 -2.67
CA ILE A 166 8.28 16.16 -1.66
C ILE A 166 7.63 15.65 -0.38
N GLY A 167 8.39 15.59 0.71
CA GLY A 167 7.87 15.13 2.00
C GLY A 167 8.45 15.91 3.17
N LEU A 168 7.78 15.76 4.32
CA LEU A 168 8.24 16.28 5.61
C LEU A 168 8.94 15.17 6.38
N GLU A 169 10.25 15.32 6.60
CA GLU A 169 11.08 14.42 7.41
C GLU A 169 10.85 14.65 8.90
N VAL A 170 10.79 13.55 9.64
CA VAL A 170 10.63 13.55 11.09
C VAL A 170 11.92 13.99 11.77
N SER A 171 11.87 15.09 12.53
CA SER A 171 12.97 15.60 13.36
C SER A 171 12.91 15.06 14.79
N THR A 172 11.71 14.91 15.35
CA THR A 172 11.47 14.45 16.73
C THR A 172 10.58 13.20 16.74
N GLY A 173 10.88 12.24 17.62
CA GLY A 173 10.16 10.96 17.72
C GLY A 173 10.78 9.83 16.89
N HIS A 174 11.96 10.06 16.32
CA HIS A 174 12.68 9.09 15.49
C HIS A 174 13.00 7.78 16.24
N PHE A 175 13.37 7.87 17.52
CA PHE A 175 13.67 6.68 18.34
C PHE A 175 12.46 5.76 18.48
N GLN A 176 11.28 6.31 18.79
CA GLN A 176 10.03 5.55 18.89
C GLN A 176 9.65 4.89 17.56
N LEU A 177 9.90 5.59 16.44
CA LEU A 177 9.69 5.02 15.10
C LEU A 177 10.64 3.85 14.81
N LEU A 178 11.91 3.94 15.23
CA LEU A 178 12.86 2.82 15.12
C LEU A 178 12.43 1.62 15.96
N GLU A 179 11.94 1.82 17.18
CA GLU A 179 11.41 0.73 18.01
C GLU A 179 10.20 0.07 17.35
N LEU A 180 9.29 0.85 16.79
CA LEU A 180 8.15 0.34 16.02
C LEU A 180 8.60 -0.46 14.80
N VAL A 181 9.50 0.09 13.99
CA VAL A 181 10.06 -0.60 12.82
C VAL A 181 10.73 -1.89 13.24
N SER A 182 11.47 -1.92 14.35
CA SER A 182 12.11 -3.14 14.83
C SER A 182 11.09 -4.26 15.12
N GLU A 183 9.90 -3.94 15.65
CA GLU A 183 8.85 -4.95 15.88
C GLU A 183 8.11 -5.32 14.60
N VAL A 184 7.91 -4.38 13.68
CA VAL A 184 7.37 -4.67 12.35
C VAL A 184 8.33 -5.57 11.56
N ASP A 185 9.63 -5.31 11.61
CA ASP A 185 10.67 -6.11 10.95
C ASP A 185 10.71 -7.53 11.50
N ARG A 186 10.62 -7.71 12.82
CA ARG A 186 10.50 -9.06 13.41
C ARG A 186 9.26 -9.81 12.91
N ALA A 187 8.14 -9.11 12.71
CA ALA A 187 6.94 -9.70 12.13
C ALA A 187 7.11 -10.03 10.64
N LEU A 188 7.88 -9.24 9.88
CA LEU A 188 8.18 -9.48 8.47
C LEU A 188 9.13 -10.70 8.33
N GLU A 189 10.15 -10.78 9.17
CA GLU A 189 11.14 -11.87 9.19
C GLU A 189 10.51 -13.24 9.45
N GLU A 190 9.48 -13.32 10.31
CA GLU A 190 8.71 -14.57 10.54
C GLU A 190 8.08 -15.16 9.26
N PHE A 191 7.91 -14.34 8.23
CA PHE A 191 7.27 -14.69 6.97
C PHE A 191 8.26 -14.62 5.79
N ASP A 192 9.57 -14.58 6.07
CA ASP A 192 10.65 -14.44 5.09
C ASP A 192 10.48 -13.21 4.17
N LEU A 193 9.91 -12.12 4.70
CA LEU A 193 9.71 -10.87 3.98
C LEU A 193 10.86 -9.89 4.25
N PRO A 194 11.17 -9.00 3.28
CA PRO A 194 12.23 -8.01 3.47
C PRO A 194 11.86 -7.00 4.57
N THR A 195 12.84 -6.70 5.41
CA THR A 195 12.76 -5.69 6.48
C THR A 195 12.77 -4.27 5.92
N PHE A 196 12.64 -3.28 6.80
CA PHE A 196 12.73 -1.88 6.43
C PHE A 196 14.15 -1.47 5.97
N TYR A 197 14.26 -0.23 5.48
CA TYR A 197 15.52 0.31 4.97
C TYR A 197 16.57 0.40 6.09
N LYS A 198 17.83 0.08 5.76
CA LYS A 198 18.94 0.08 6.72
C LYS A 198 19.21 1.44 7.35
N ASP A 199 19.05 2.51 6.56
CA ASP A 199 19.18 3.90 7.01
C ASP A 199 17.83 4.60 6.78
N PRO A 200 16.88 4.48 7.74
CA PRO A 200 15.52 4.93 7.55
C PRO A 200 15.41 6.46 7.66
N SER A 201 14.89 7.08 6.61
CA SER A 201 14.41 8.46 6.65
C SER A 201 12.89 8.45 6.75
N PHE A 202 12.38 8.65 7.97
CA PHE A 202 10.94 8.69 8.21
C PHE A 202 10.36 10.00 7.75
N HIS A 203 9.34 9.94 6.89
CA HIS A 203 8.74 11.12 6.31
C HIS A 203 7.27 10.90 5.96
N ILE A 204 6.57 12.02 5.78
CA ILE A 204 5.21 12.08 5.25
C ILE A 204 5.30 12.69 3.85
N SER A 205 4.95 11.91 2.83
CA SER A 205 4.90 12.41 1.46
C SER A 205 3.74 13.37 1.27
N LEU A 206 4.03 14.59 0.81
CA LEU A 206 3.08 15.66 0.57
C LEU A 206 2.65 15.73 -0.89
N ALA A 207 3.61 15.62 -1.81
CA ALA A 207 3.38 15.76 -3.23
C ALA A 207 4.32 14.86 -4.03
N TRP A 208 4.00 14.61 -5.30
CA TRP A 208 4.78 13.72 -6.15
C TRP A 208 4.71 14.11 -7.64
N CYS A 209 5.67 13.63 -8.42
CA CYS A 209 5.68 13.74 -9.88
C CYS A 209 6.34 12.52 -10.54
N VAL A 210 6.09 12.36 -11.85
CA VAL A 210 6.66 11.27 -12.65
C VAL A 210 8.11 11.57 -13.04
N GLY A 211 8.98 10.56 -12.91
CA GLY A 211 10.40 10.63 -13.23
C GLY A 211 11.27 11.10 -12.07
N ASP A 212 12.58 11.15 -12.31
CA ASP A 212 13.58 11.73 -11.42
C ASP A 212 13.72 13.23 -11.74
N LEU A 213 13.03 14.05 -10.95
CA LEU A 213 13.06 15.50 -11.02
C LEU A 213 13.69 16.10 -9.75
N SER A 214 14.42 15.28 -8.99
CA SER A 214 15.11 15.67 -7.75
C SER A 214 15.96 16.92 -7.95
N GLY A 215 16.83 16.92 -8.98
CA GLY A 215 17.70 18.06 -9.27
C GLY A 215 16.99 19.38 -9.63
N ARG A 216 15.69 19.36 -9.96
CA ARG A 216 14.88 20.59 -10.17
C ARG A 216 14.19 21.08 -8.91
N LEU A 217 13.90 20.17 -7.97
CA LEU A 217 13.21 20.45 -6.72
C LEU A 217 14.18 20.69 -5.56
N GLU A 218 15.42 20.19 -5.66
CA GLU A 218 16.51 20.50 -4.75
C GLU A 218 17.02 21.96 -4.94
N GLY A 219 17.90 22.39 -4.04
CA GLY A 219 18.49 23.72 -4.08
C GLY A 219 17.49 24.82 -3.75
N GLN A 220 17.30 25.78 -4.66
CA GLN A 220 16.48 26.97 -4.40
C GLN A 220 15.01 26.62 -4.13
N CYS A 221 14.42 25.69 -4.90
CA CYS A 221 13.04 25.28 -4.69
C CYS A 221 12.87 24.70 -3.27
N LEU A 222 13.77 23.79 -2.86
CA LEU A 222 13.72 23.19 -1.52
C LEU A 222 13.83 24.23 -0.41
N GLN A 223 14.74 25.21 -0.54
CA GLN A 223 14.89 26.29 0.43
C GLN A 223 13.61 27.12 0.56
N GLU A 224 12.99 27.50 -0.56
CA GLU A 224 11.77 28.27 -0.54
C GLU A 224 10.57 27.49 0.01
N LEU A 225 10.52 26.16 -0.21
CA LEU A 225 9.53 25.29 0.43
C LEU A 225 9.75 25.21 1.94
N GLN A 226 10.99 25.12 2.40
CA GLN A 226 11.31 25.17 3.83
C GLN A 226 10.90 26.52 4.43
N ASP A 227 11.20 27.63 3.75
CA ASP A 227 10.82 28.97 4.21
C ASP A 227 9.29 29.12 4.33
N ILE A 228 8.50 28.44 3.49
CA ILE A 228 7.03 28.40 3.61
C ILE A 228 6.62 27.65 4.88
N VAL A 229 7.21 26.47 5.15
CA VAL A 229 6.92 25.68 6.36
C VAL A 229 7.28 26.46 7.63
N ASP A 230 8.46 27.07 7.66
CA ASP A 230 8.98 27.81 8.82
C ASP A 230 8.13 29.05 9.15
N ARG A 231 7.52 29.67 8.13
CA ARG A 231 6.71 30.88 8.27
C ARG A 231 5.22 30.61 8.40
N PHE A 232 4.78 29.37 8.25
CA PHE A 232 3.37 29.02 8.36
C PHE A 232 2.90 29.23 9.81
N GLU A 233 1.77 29.92 9.97
CA GLU A 233 1.20 30.16 11.30
C GLU A 233 0.87 28.81 11.97
N ASP A 234 1.12 28.71 13.27
CA ASP A 234 0.92 27.48 14.05
C ASP A 234 1.66 26.22 13.54
N SER A 235 2.73 26.38 12.74
CA SER A 235 3.56 25.28 12.25
C SER A 235 4.02 24.32 13.36
N ALA A 236 4.37 24.85 14.54
CA ALA A 236 4.79 24.05 15.69
C ALA A 236 3.70 23.08 16.21
N LEU A 237 2.42 23.43 16.08
CA LEU A 237 1.31 22.57 16.47
C LEU A 237 0.88 21.68 15.31
N LEU A 238 0.82 22.23 14.11
CA LEU A 238 0.40 21.54 12.89
C LEU A 238 1.32 20.36 12.53
N LEU A 239 2.63 20.56 12.69
CA LEU A 239 3.66 19.59 12.34
C LEU A 239 3.94 18.61 13.49
N ARG A 240 3.33 18.84 14.66
CA ARG A 240 3.35 17.93 15.80
C ARG A 240 2.20 16.93 15.67
N ILE A 241 2.54 15.76 15.14
CA ILE A 241 1.56 14.72 14.82
C ILE A 241 1.51 13.71 15.96
N GLN A 242 0.33 13.50 16.52
CA GLN A 242 0.10 12.41 17.46
C GLN A 242 -0.37 11.16 16.73
N TRP A 243 0.27 10.03 16.99
CA TRP A 243 -0.06 8.76 16.37
C TRP A 243 -0.97 7.94 17.26
N ASP A 244 -2.12 7.54 16.71
CA ASP A 244 -3.20 6.87 17.44
C ASP A 244 -3.39 5.41 17.03
N GLU A 245 -2.95 5.05 15.83
CA GLU A 245 -3.05 3.69 15.31
C GLU A 245 -1.94 3.44 14.27
N ILE A 246 -1.62 2.16 14.07
CA ILE A 246 -0.85 1.64 12.94
C ILE A 246 -1.83 0.96 12.00
N ARG A 247 -1.63 1.08 10.68
CA ARG A 247 -2.41 0.36 9.67
C ARG A 247 -1.55 -0.59 8.87
N CYS A 248 -2.11 -1.75 8.57
CA CYS A 248 -1.61 -2.68 7.57
C CYS A 248 -2.62 -2.75 6.44
N LYS A 249 -2.20 -2.41 5.22
CA LYS A 249 -2.98 -2.59 4.00
C LYS A 249 -2.43 -3.80 3.27
N SER A 250 -3.27 -4.79 2.99
CA SER A 250 -2.92 -5.95 2.16
C SER A 250 -3.94 -6.07 1.04
N GLY A 251 -3.52 -5.78 -0.19
CA GLY A 251 -4.42 -5.63 -1.35
C GLY A 251 -5.54 -4.61 -1.11
N ASN A 252 -6.79 -5.07 -1.08
CA ASN A 252 -7.97 -4.25 -0.77
C ASN A 252 -8.42 -4.35 0.70
N LYS A 253 -7.71 -5.12 1.55
CA LYS A 253 -8.01 -5.27 2.98
C LYS A 253 -7.20 -4.27 3.80
N TYR A 254 -7.82 -3.78 4.86
CA TYR A 254 -7.22 -2.86 5.82
C TYR A 254 -7.37 -3.42 7.23
N PHE A 255 -6.30 -3.34 8.01
CA PHE A 255 -6.23 -3.76 9.40
C PHE A 255 -5.66 -2.61 10.23
N SER A 256 -6.29 -2.30 11.36
CA SER A 256 -5.86 -1.23 12.28
C SER A 256 -5.40 -1.84 13.60
N PHE A 257 -4.32 -1.29 14.15
CA PHE A 257 -3.76 -1.63 15.46
C PHE A 257 -3.68 -0.36 16.30
N PRO A 258 -4.48 -0.21 17.37
CA PRO A 258 -4.42 0.97 18.21
C PRO A 258 -3.09 1.07 18.96
N LEU A 259 -2.63 2.30 19.15
CA LEU A 259 -1.52 2.67 20.05
C LEU A 259 -2.08 3.23 21.37
#